data_AF-A0A8S3BE35-F1
#
_entry.id   AF-A0A8S3BE35-F1
#
_cell.length_a   1.000
_cell.length_b   1.000
_cell.length_c   1.000
_cell.angle_alpha   90.00
_cell.angle_beta   90.00
_cell.angle_gamma   90.00
#
_symmetry.space_group_name_H-M   'P 1'
#
loop_
_entity.id
_entity.type
_entity.pdbx_description
1 polymer ?
#
loop_
_entity_poly.entity_id
_entity_poly.type
_entity_poly.pdbx_seq_one_letter_code
_entity_poly.pdbx_strand_id
1 'polypeptide(L)' 'ACNDFTSHVINLLREQSRARPISPREIDRMVSIIRKKFSSIQLQLKQSTCEAVMILRSRFLDAR' A
#
# COMPACT_ATOMS: atom_id res chain seq x y z
N ALA A 1 8.31 7.31 3.84
CA ALA A 1 7.43 6.13 4.07
C ALA A 1 7.33 5.22 2.84
N CYS A 2 6.65 5.61 1.75
CA CYS A 2 6.42 4.69 0.62
C CYS A 2 7.71 4.34 -0.16
N ASN A 3 8.64 5.29 -0.26
CA ASN A 3 9.96 5.05 -0.85
C ASN A 3 10.81 4.14 0.05
N ASP A 4 10.81 4.38 1.37
CA ASP A 4 11.55 3.55 2.33
C ASP A 4 11.06 2.10 2.32
N PHE A 5 9.74 1.90 2.26
CA PHE A 5 9.13 0.59 2.10
C PHE A 5 9.54 -0.09 0.79
N THR A 6 9.53 0.67 -0.32
CA THR A 6 9.96 0.16 -1.63
C THR A 6 11.43 -0.27 -1.61
N SER A 7 12.31 0.54 -1.02
CA SER A 7 13.72 0.22 -0.83
C SER A 7 13.91 -1.04 0.01
N HIS A 8 13.14 -1.19 1.09
CA HIS A 8 13.18 -2.39 1.93
C HIS A 8 12.75 -3.66 1.16
N VAL A 9 11.66 -3.59 0.38
CA VAL A 9 11.21 -4.70 -0.48
C VAL A 9 12.28 -5.08 -1.51
N ILE A 10 12.93 -4.10 -2.13
CA ILE A 10 14.02 -4.35 -3.08
C ILE A 10 15.20 -5.04 -2.39
N ASN A 11 15.59 -4.60 -1.19
CA ASN A 11 16.67 -5.23 -0.43
C ASN A 11 16.34 -6.69 -0.09
N LEU A 12 15.13 -6.96 0.40
CA LEU A 12 14.67 -8.33 0.68
C LEU A 12 14.72 -9.23 -0.56
N LEU A 13 14.25 -8.75 -1.72
CA LEU A 13 14.27 -9.53 -2.96
C LEU A 13 15.70 -9.81 -3.43
N ARG A 14 16.63 -8.86 -3.25
CA ARG A 14 18.06 -9.06 -3.54
C ARG A 14 18.72 -10.07 -2.61
N GLU A 15 18.36 -10.05 -1.31
CA GLU A 15 18.83 -11.04 -0.34
C GLU A 15 18.32 -12.44 -0.67
N GLN A 16 17.02 -12.58 -0.99
CA GLN A 16 16.43 -13.84 -1.42
C GLN A 16 17.05 -14.38 -2.71
N SER A 17 17.43 -13.49 -3.63
CA SER A 17 18.10 -13.87 -4.87
C SER A 17 19.43 -14.62 -4.64
N ARG A 18 20.03 -14.52 -3.45
CA ARG A 18 21.24 -15.27 -3.07
C ARG A 18 20.95 -16.75 -2.77
N ALA A 19 19.76 -17.05 -2.24
CA ALA A 19 19.34 -18.42 -1.94
C ALA A 19 18.75 -19.11 -3.18
N ARG A 20 18.07 -18.35 -4.04
CA ARG A 20 17.51 -18.84 -5.29
C ARG A 20 17.55 -17.71 -6.32
N PRO A 21 18.15 -17.90 -7.51
CA PRO A 21 18.23 -16.84 -8.51
C PRO A 21 16.83 -16.28 -8.87
N ILE A 22 16.67 -14.96 -8.76
CA ILE A 22 15.50 -14.21 -9.22
C ILE A 22 15.98 -13.23 -10.28
N SER A 23 15.37 -13.22 -11.46
CA SER A 23 15.80 -12.29 -12.50
C SER A 23 15.46 -10.83 -12.10
N PRO A 24 16.26 -9.83 -12.53
CA PRO A 24 15.96 -8.42 -12.26
C PRO A 24 14.55 -8.02 -12.71
N ARG A 25 14.09 -8.57 -13.84
CA ARG A 25 12.75 -8.33 -14.39
C ARG A 25 11.64 -8.85 -13.48
N GLU A 26 11.86 -9.98 -12.81
CA GLU A 26 10.91 -10.52 -11.83
C GLU A 26 10.88 -9.66 -10.56
N ILE A 27 12.02 -9.17 -10.09
CA ILE A 27 12.11 -8.25 -8.95
C ILE A 27 11.27 -6.99 -9.24
N ASP A 28 11.49 -6.35 -10.41
CA ASP A 28 10.74 -5.15 -10.81
C ASP A 28 9.23 -5.42 -10.89
N ARG A 29 8.84 -6.58 -11.44
CA ARG A 29 7.44 -6.98 -11.51
C ARG A 29 6.82 -7.15 -10.13
N MET A 30 7.52 -7.80 -9.20
CA MET A 30 7.06 -8.01 -7.83
C MET A 30 6.92 -6.68 -7.09
N VAL A 31 7.91 -5.79 -7.19
CA VAL A 31 7.86 -4.44 -6.61
C VAL A 31 6.67 -3.65 -7.17
N SER A 32 6.43 -3.71 -8.47
CA SER A 32 5.29 -3.03 -9.11
C SER A 32 3.95 -3.55 -8.58
N ILE A 33 3.79 -4.87 -8.43
CA ILE A 33 2.58 -5.48 -7.85
C ILE A 33 2.35 -4.98 -6.42
N ILE A 34 3.39 -4.98 -5.59
CA ILE A 34 3.31 -4.54 -4.19
C ILE A 34 2.93 -3.06 -4.11
N ARG A 35 3.56 -2.19 -4.93
CA ARG A 35 3.23 -0.76 -4.98
C ARG A 35 1.77 -0.53 -5.36
N LYS A 36 1.25 -1.25 -6.37
CA LYS A 36 -0.17 -1.15 -6.76
C LYS A 36 -1.11 -1.57 -5.64
N LYS A 37 -0.82 -2.68 -4.95
CA LYS A 37 -1.62 -3.13 -3.79
C LYS A 37 -1.61 -2.10 -2.67
N PHE A 38 -0.44 -1.54 -2.36
CA PHE A 38 -0.31 -0.54 -1.31
C PHE A 38 -1.08 0.75 -1.63
N SER A 39 -1.01 1.23 -2.88
CA SER A 39 -1.81 2.37 -3.34
C SER A 39 -3.32 2.11 -3.23
N SER A 40 -3.77 0.89 -3.57
CA SER A 40 -5.18 0.50 -3.42
C SER A 40 -5.61 0.53 -1.96
N ILE A 41 -4.82 -0.04 -1.05
CA ILE A 41 -5.11 -0.03 0.39
C ILE A 41 -5.17 1.42 0.90
N GLN A 42 -4.21 2.26 0.50
CA GLN A 42 -4.19 3.67 0.90
C GLN A 42 -5.45 4.42 0.45
N LEU A 43 -5.91 4.18 -0.79
CA LEU A 43 -7.15 4.78 -1.29
C LEU A 43 -8.37 4.28 -0.51
N GLN A 44 -8.47 2.97 -0.29
CA GLN A 44 -9.57 2.37 0.47
C GLN A 44 -9.65 2.89 1.90
N LEU A 45 -8.51 3.04 2.58
CA LEU A 45 -8.46 3.59 3.94
C LEU A 45 -8.93 5.04 3.97
N LYS A 46 -8.51 5.87 3.00
CA LYS A 46 -8.98 7.26 2.87
C LYS A 46 -10.49 7.32 2.65
N GLN A 47 -11.01 6.47 1.76
CA GLN A 47 -12.43 6.40 1.44
C GLN A 47 -13.25 5.99 2.68
N SER A 48 -12.89 4.88 3.32
CA SER A 48 -13.60 4.39 4.51
C SER A 48 -13.56 5.39 5.67
N THR A 49 -12.43 6.08 5.84
CA THR A 49 -12.30 7.15 6.84
C THR A 49 -13.19 8.34 6.51
N CYS A 50 -13.23 8.77 5.25
CA CYS A 50 -14.10 9.86 4.79
C CYS A 50 -15.58 9.51 5.00
N GLU A 51 -16.00 8.30 4.62
CA GLU A 51 -17.36 7.81 4.84
C GLU A 51 -17.75 7.81 6.31
N ALA A 52 -16.87 7.30 7.19
CA ALA A 52 -17.11 7.30 8.63
C ALA A 52 -17.29 8.73 9.18
N VAL A 53 -16.46 9.68 8.74
CA VAL A 53 -16.57 11.10 9.13
C VAL A 53 -17.86 11.72 8.61
N MET A 54 -18.26 11.43 7.37
CA MET A 54 -19.50 11.94 6.78
C MET A 54 -20.74 11.40 7.50
N ILE A 55 -20.75 10.11 7.87
CA ILE A 55 -21.81 9.52 8.68
C ILE A 55 -21.90 10.22 10.04
N LEU A 56 -20.77 10.42 10.71
CA LEU A 56 -20.73 11.10 12.01
C LEU A 56 -21.23 12.55 11.90
N ARG A 57 -20.82 13.26 10.85
CA ARG A 57 -21.25 14.63 10.58
C ARG A 57 -22.76 14.73 10.35
N SER A 58 -23.35 13.84 9.54
CA SER A 58 -24.80 13.80 9.30
C SER A 58 -25.54 13.61 10.61
N ARG A 59 -25.15 12.58 11.40
CA ARG A 59 -25.77 12.29 12.69
C ARG A 59 -25.76 13.47 13.66
N PHE A 60 -24.68 14.26 13.65
CA PHE A 60 -24.59 15.44 14.50
C PHE A 60 -25.49 16.58 14.02
N LEU A 61 -25.60 16.78 12.70
CA LEU A 61 -26.44 17.83 12.11
C LEU A 61 -27.94 17.49 12.19
N ASP A 62 -28.31 16.23 12.03
CA ASP A 62 -29.69 15.74 12.13
C ASP A 62 -30.23 15.80 13.58
N ALA A 63 -29.33 15.88 14.57
CA ALA A 63 -29.68 15.95 15.99
C ALA A 63 -29.99 17.38 16.49
N ARG A 64 -30.04 18.39 15.61
CA ARG A 64 -30.18 19.81 15.96
C ARG A 64 -31.38 20.45 15.28
#